data_AF-A0A7V3K163-F1
#
_entry.id   AF-A0A7V3K163-F1
#
_cell.length_a   1.000
_cell.length_b   1.000
_cell.length_c   1.000
_cell.angle_alpha   90.00
_cell.angle_beta   90.00
_cell.angle_gamma   90.00
#
_symmetry.space_group_name_H-M   'P 1'
#
loop_
_entity.id
_entity.type
_entity.pdbx_description
1 polymer ?
#
loop_
_entity_poly.entity_id
_entity_poly.type
_entity_poly.pdbx_seq_one_letter_code
_entity_poly.pdbx_strand_id
1 'polypeptide(L)'
;MAAEDRTPDPFAHVRIFSGQSHPDLAREICARLGVPLSPSETRRFRNDNLFVQLQASVREKEVFIIQSLSPPVSDHILELLLLLDAARSASARRITAVIPYFSYARSDKKDEPRISIAARLIADLLATAGASHVLTMALHSPQVHGFFSVPTDHLSSLTIFADYFRGKDLSDTVVVSPDIGHAKRARDLARTLGLHMVAAN
;
A
#
# COMPACT_ATOMS: atom_id res chain seq x y z
N MET A 1 4.84 -5.35 47.61
CA MET A 1 5.39 -4.75 46.38
C MET A 1 4.60 -5.35 45.24
N ALA A 2 3.68 -4.57 44.66
CA ALA A 2 2.63 -5.06 43.78
C ALA A 2 3.21 -5.67 42.50
N ALA A 3 2.73 -6.85 42.13
CA ALA A 3 2.97 -7.42 40.81
C ALA A 3 2.31 -6.48 39.79
N GLU A 4 3.11 -5.88 38.91
CA GLU A 4 2.59 -5.19 37.72
C GLU A 4 1.79 -6.21 36.90
N ASP A 5 0.48 -6.00 36.86
CA ASP A 5 -0.44 -6.65 35.93
C ASP A 5 -0.09 -6.18 34.51
N ARG A 6 0.93 -6.82 33.91
CA ARG A 6 1.29 -6.59 32.51
C ARG A 6 0.26 -7.28 31.64
N THR A 7 -0.79 -6.54 31.28
CA THR A 7 -1.60 -6.86 30.10
C THR A 7 -0.65 -7.18 28.94
N PRO A 8 -0.77 -8.34 28.27
CA PRO A 8 0.11 -8.71 27.18
C PRO A 8 0.01 -7.66 26.08
N ASP A 9 1.18 -7.19 25.61
CA ASP A 9 1.26 -6.24 24.50
C ASP A 9 0.48 -6.79 23.30
N PRO A 10 -0.61 -6.14 22.87
CA PRO A 10 -1.44 -6.62 21.79
C PRO A 10 -0.66 -6.75 20.48
N PHE A 11 0.50 -6.09 20.34
CA PHE A 11 1.35 -6.14 19.16
C PHE A 11 2.54 -7.11 19.27
N ALA A 12 2.64 -7.90 20.36
CA ALA A 12 3.73 -8.87 20.53
C ALA A 12 3.81 -9.92 19.39
N HIS A 13 2.69 -10.13 18.68
CA HIS A 13 2.58 -11.05 17.56
C HIS A 13 2.69 -10.37 16.18
N VAL A 14 2.87 -9.05 16.13
CA VAL A 14 2.98 -8.27 14.90
C VAL A 14 4.44 -7.99 14.57
N ARG A 15 4.78 -8.04 13.28
CA ARG A 15 6.06 -7.62 12.72
C ARG A 15 5.79 -6.72 11.53
N ILE A 16 6.42 -5.55 11.54
CA ILE A 16 6.30 -4.58 10.45
C ILE A 16 7.68 -4.42 9.83
N PHE A 17 7.80 -4.64 8.53
CA PHE A 17 9.02 -4.42 7.76
C PHE A 17 8.77 -3.36 6.68
N SER A 18 9.85 -2.78 6.17
CA SER A 18 9.83 -1.85 5.06
C SER A 18 10.74 -2.37 3.95
N GLY A 19 10.32 -2.22 2.69
CA GLY A 19 11.25 -2.21 1.57
C GLY A 19 11.94 -0.85 1.43
N GLN A 20 12.72 -0.65 0.36
CA GLN A 20 13.51 0.56 0.14
C GLN A 20 12.74 1.75 -0.45
N SER A 21 11.50 1.56 -0.92
CA SER A 21 10.77 2.62 -1.65
C SER A 21 10.47 3.87 -0.81
N HIS A 22 10.14 3.70 0.48
CA HIS A 22 9.79 4.81 1.37
C HIS A 22 9.93 4.45 2.87
N PRO A 23 11.16 4.22 3.39
CA PRO A 23 11.37 3.82 4.78
C PRO A 23 10.83 4.83 5.81
N ASP A 24 10.83 6.12 5.48
CA ASP A 24 10.36 7.18 6.37
C ASP A 24 8.86 7.03 6.68
N LEU A 25 8.05 6.69 5.67
CA LEU A 25 6.62 6.44 5.82
C LEU A 25 6.38 5.22 6.71
N ALA A 26 7.16 4.15 6.53
CA ALA A 26 7.06 2.96 7.37
C ALA A 26 7.38 3.30 8.85
N ARG A 27 8.39 4.13 9.10
CA ARG A 27 8.72 4.61 10.45
C ARG A 27 7.61 5.48 11.04
N GLU A 28 7.00 6.35 10.26
CA GLU A 28 5.87 7.17 10.71
C GLU A 28 4.66 6.31 11.10
N ILE A 29 4.32 5.32 10.27
CA ILE A 29 3.24 4.35 10.55
C ILE A 29 3.54 3.61 11.86
N CYS A 30 4.76 3.09 12.01
CA CYS A 30 5.21 2.40 13.22
C CYS A 30 5.12 3.30 14.47
N ALA A 31 5.55 4.56 14.37
CA ALA A 31 5.49 5.53 15.45
C ALA A 31 4.04 5.83 15.89
N ARG A 32 3.10 5.95 14.94
CA ARG A 32 1.67 6.15 15.25
C ARG A 32 1.03 4.92 15.89
N LEU A 33 1.50 3.72 15.57
CA LEU A 33 1.00 2.47 16.16
C LEU A 33 1.66 2.13 17.50
N GLY A 34 2.77 2.78 17.85
CA GLY A 34 3.58 2.41 19.03
C GLY A 34 4.30 1.06 18.86
N VAL A 35 4.51 0.61 17.62
CA VAL A 35 5.16 -0.68 17.29
C VAL A 35 6.51 -0.42 16.64
N PRO A 36 7.60 -1.08 17.04
CA PRO A 36 8.90 -0.88 16.41
C PRO A 36 8.94 -1.45 14.98
N LEU A 37 9.58 -0.71 14.07
CA LEU A 37 9.91 -1.23 12.75
C LEU A 37 10.93 -2.37 12.92
N SER A 38 10.60 -3.55 12.41
CA SER A 38 11.46 -4.73 12.49
C SER A 38 12.64 -4.58 11.51
N PRO A 39 13.86 -4.99 11.92
CA PRO A 39 15.03 -4.86 11.06
C PRO A 39 14.92 -5.80 9.86
N SER A 40 15.24 -5.27 8.69
CA SER A 40 15.44 -6.02 7.46
C SER A 40 16.65 -5.45 6.73
N GLU A 41 17.18 -6.27 5.84
CA GLU A 41 18.31 -5.90 5.02
C GLU A 41 17.96 -6.14 3.56
N THR A 42 18.25 -5.15 2.71
CA THR A 42 18.21 -5.27 1.25
C THR A 42 19.58 -4.88 0.72
N ARG A 43 20.18 -5.74 -0.10
CA ARG A 43 21.47 -5.49 -0.75
C ARG A 43 21.39 -5.84 -2.23
N ARG A 44 22.07 -5.07 -3.07
CA ARG A 44 22.23 -5.37 -4.50
C ARG A 44 23.63 -5.91 -4.74
N PHE A 45 23.74 -7.08 -5.34
CA PHE A 45 25.01 -7.68 -5.70
C PHE A 45 25.57 -7.08 -7.00
N ARG A 46 26.86 -7.35 -7.29
CA ARG A 46 27.54 -6.83 -8.49
C ARG A 46 26.94 -7.32 -9.81
N ASN A 47 26.21 -8.44 -9.79
CA ASN A 47 25.50 -8.99 -10.93
C ASN A 47 24.04 -8.49 -11.02
N ASP A 48 23.71 -7.42 -10.31
CA ASP A 48 22.40 -6.76 -10.30
C ASP A 48 21.26 -7.53 -9.60
N ASN A 49 21.58 -8.64 -8.94
CA ASN A 49 20.59 -9.39 -8.18
C ASN A 49 20.32 -8.73 -6.82
N LEU A 50 19.05 -8.70 -6.43
CA LEU A 50 18.63 -8.29 -5.09
C LEU A 50 18.72 -9.45 -4.10
N PHE A 51 19.24 -9.15 -2.92
CA PHE A 51 19.15 -9.96 -1.71
C PHE A 51 18.29 -9.23 -0.71
N VAL A 52 17.40 -9.96 -0.06
CA VAL A 52 16.61 -9.46 1.07
C VAL A 52 16.70 -10.43 2.24
N GLN A 53 16.65 -9.89 3.46
CA GLN A 53 16.61 -10.68 4.68
C GLN A 53 15.73 -10.01 5.72
N LEU A 54 14.79 -10.76 6.28
CA LEU A 54 14.07 -10.36 7.49
C LEU A 54 14.96 -10.71 8.69
N GLN A 55 15.44 -9.70 9.42
CA GLN A 55 16.40 -9.89 10.53
C GLN A 55 15.71 -10.07 11.89
N ALA A 56 14.39 -10.25 11.89
CA ALA A 56 13.59 -10.62 13.05
C ALA A 56 12.79 -11.89 12.76
N SER A 57 12.61 -12.74 13.76
CA SER A 57 11.76 -13.93 13.61
C SER A 57 10.32 -13.53 13.30
N VAL A 58 9.78 -14.15 12.25
CA VAL A 58 8.40 -13.99 11.78
C VAL A 58 7.54 -15.24 11.98
N ARG A 59 8.11 -16.32 12.52
CA ARG A 59 7.40 -17.59 12.74
C ARG A 59 6.15 -17.38 13.61
N GLU A 60 5.00 -17.82 13.10
CA GLU A 60 3.68 -17.66 13.73
C GLU A 60 3.26 -16.18 13.98
N LYS A 61 3.92 -15.21 13.34
CA LYS A 61 3.61 -13.78 13.46
C LYS A 61 2.72 -13.28 12.34
N GLU A 62 1.99 -12.20 12.62
CA GLU A 62 1.39 -11.37 11.57
C GLU A 62 2.44 -10.41 11.04
N VAL A 63 2.69 -10.48 9.73
CA VAL A 63 3.74 -9.72 9.06
C VAL A 63 3.09 -8.69 8.15
N PHE A 64 3.49 -7.43 8.31
CA PHE A 64 3.15 -6.34 7.40
C PHE A 64 4.42 -5.90 6.70
N ILE A 65 4.38 -5.84 5.37
CA ILE A 65 5.52 -5.38 4.56
C ILE A 65 5.07 -4.14 3.81
N ILE A 66 5.66 -2.99 4.17
CA ILE A 66 5.33 -1.69 3.60
C ILE A 66 6.27 -1.43 2.42
N GLN A 67 5.71 -1.32 1.22
CA GLN A 67 6.46 -1.00 0.02
C GLN A 67 5.55 -0.37 -1.02
N SER A 68 5.91 0.84 -1.48
CA SER A 68 5.31 1.44 -2.66
C SER A 68 5.98 0.92 -3.93
N LEU A 69 5.20 0.74 -4.99
CA LEU A 69 5.72 0.37 -6.30
C LEU A 69 6.08 1.64 -7.10
N SER A 70 6.82 2.59 -6.49
CA SER A 70 7.27 3.83 -7.14
C SER A 70 8.58 3.61 -7.90
N PRO A 71 9.06 4.56 -8.74
CA PRO A 71 10.37 4.45 -9.39
C PRO A 71 11.53 4.23 -8.38
N PRO A 72 12.47 3.29 -8.64
CA PRO A 72 12.49 2.33 -9.74
C PRO A 72 11.47 1.18 -9.55
N VAL A 73 10.44 1.15 -10.41
CA VAL A 73 9.24 0.34 -10.19
C VAL A 73 9.55 -1.16 -10.19
N SER A 74 10.30 -1.63 -11.19
CA SER A 74 10.64 -3.06 -11.33
C SER A 74 11.43 -3.58 -10.13
N ASP A 75 12.35 -2.78 -9.61
CA ASP A 75 13.15 -3.12 -8.44
C ASP A 75 12.29 -3.21 -7.19
N HIS A 76 11.41 -2.24 -6.95
CA HIS A 76 10.53 -2.26 -5.78
C HIS A 76 9.50 -3.40 -5.83
N ILE A 77 9.05 -3.77 -7.03
CA ILE A 77 8.22 -4.97 -7.23
C ILE A 77 9.04 -6.21 -6.85
N LEU A 78 10.23 -6.39 -7.44
CA LEU A 78 11.05 -7.56 -7.17
C LEU A 78 11.43 -7.67 -5.70
N GLU A 79 11.84 -6.55 -5.07
CA GLU A 79 12.13 -6.47 -3.65
C GLU A 79 10.93 -6.91 -2.80
N LEU A 80 9.72 -6.40 -3.09
CA LEU A 80 8.51 -6.78 -2.37
C LEU A 80 8.22 -8.27 -2.50
N LEU A 81 8.31 -8.82 -3.72
CA LEU A 81 8.06 -10.24 -3.96
C LEU A 81 9.06 -11.11 -3.17
N LEU A 82 10.34 -10.72 -3.12
CA LEU A 82 11.35 -11.41 -2.33
C LEU A 82 11.10 -11.31 -0.82
N LEU A 83 10.67 -10.15 -0.32
CA LEU A 83 10.34 -9.95 1.10
C LEU A 83 9.12 -10.78 1.52
N LEU A 84 8.09 -10.84 0.68
CA LEU A 84 6.90 -11.67 0.89
C LEU A 84 7.28 -13.16 0.91
N ASP A 85 8.09 -13.60 -0.06
CA ASP A 85 8.55 -14.99 -0.13
C ASP A 85 9.41 -15.37 1.08
N ALA A 86 10.30 -14.48 1.53
CA ALA A 86 11.09 -14.69 2.73
C ALA A 86 10.22 -14.83 3.98
N ALA A 87 9.17 -14.01 4.13
CA ALA A 87 8.22 -14.11 5.24
C ALA A 87 7.45 -15.44 5.20
N ARG A 88 6.98 -15.85 4.01
CA ARG A 88 6.25 -17.11 3.81
C ARG A 88 7.12 -18.31 4.16
N SER A 89 8.32 -18.37 3.60
CA SER A 89 9.28 -19.46 3.81
C SER A 89 9.74 -19.55 5.27
N ALA A 90 9.73 -18.44 6.01
CA ALA A 90 10.00 -18.39 7.45
C ALA A 90 8.77 -18.66 8.34
N SER A 91 7.69 -19.20 7.77
CA SER A 91 6.47 -19.62 8.49
C SER A 91 5.72 -18.48 9.18
N ALA A 92 5.62 -17.31 8.55
CA ALA A 92 4.70 -16.27 9.00
C ALA A 92 3.26 -16.79 8.98
N ARG A 93 2.46 -16.43 10.01
CA ARG A 93 1.06 -16.86 10.13
C ARG A 93 0.17 -16.19 9.08
N ARG A 94 0.42 -14.90 8.86
CA ARG A 94 -0.29 -14.06 7.88
C ARG A 94 0.66 -13.00 7.37
N ILE A 95 0.60 -12.70 6.09
CA ILE A 95 1.45 -11.70 5.43
C ILE A 95 0.55 -10.70 4.70
N THR A 96 0.64 -9.44 5.10
CA THR A 96 -0.09 -8.31 4.50
C THR A 96 0.89 -7.44 3.72
N ALA A 97 0.71 -7.34 2.40
CA ALA A 97 1.44 -6.37 1.59
C ALA A 97 0.75 -5.00 1.72
N VAL A 98 1.46 -4.03 2.30
CA VAL A 98 0.99 -2.65 2.41
C VAL A 98 1.63 -1.84 1.28
N ILE A 99 0.82 -1.48 0.29
CA ILE A 99 1.26 -0.86 -0.97
C ILE A 99 0.60 0.52 -1.12
N PRO A 100 1.19 1.59 -0.54
CA PRO A 100 0.61 2.94 -0.62
C PRO A 100 0.41 3.44 -2.04
N TYR A 101 1.32 3.08 -2.95
CA TYR A 101 1.23 3.41 -4.37
C TYR A 101 1.42 2.15 -5.23
N PHE A 102 0.35 1.75 -5.94
CA PHE A 102 0.35 0.59 -6.83
C PHE A 102 0.58 1.02 -8.29
N SER A 103 1.83 0.93 -8.75
CA SER A 103 2.16 1.07 -10.18
C SER A 103 1.46 0.02 -11.03
N TYR A 104 1.45 0.25 -12.34
CA TYR A 104 0.73 -0.55 -13.33
C TYR A 104 -0.80 -0.53 -13.18
N ALA A 105 -1.38 0.18 -12.20
CA ALA A 105 -2.83 0.34 -12.06
C ALA A 105 -3.54 0.92 -13.31
N ARG A 106 -2.80 1.58 -14.22
CA ARG A 106 -3.32 2.09 -15.51
C ARG A 106 -3.35 1.04 -16.62
N SER A 107 -2.64 -0.08 -16.45
CA SER A 107 -2.68 -1.24 -17.34
C SER A 107 -3.73 -2.23 -16.82
N ASP A 108 -4.98 -1.79 -16.84
CA ASP A 108 -6.14 -2.48 -16.25
C ASP A 108 -7.12 -3.05 -17.28
N LYS A 109 -6.86 -2.88 -18.57
CA LYS A 109 -7.66 -3.40 -19.67
C LYS A 109 -6.79 -3.66 -20.91
N LYS A 110 -7.35 -4.39 -21.88
CA LYS A 110 -6.79 -4.51 -23.23
C LYS A 110 -7.42 -3.46 -24.13
N ASP A 111 -6.72 -2.36 -24.35
CA ASP A 111 -7.07 -1.36 -25.38
C ASP A 111 -6.46 -1.70 -26.74
N GLU A 112 -5.41 -2.52 -26.76
CA GLU A 112 -4.80 -3.05 -27.99
C GLU A 112 -4.73 -4.59 -28.02
N PRO A 113 -4.71 -5.22 -29.20
CA PRO A 113 -4.48 -6.66 -29.32
C PRO A 113 -3.10 -7.08 -28.80
N ARG A 114 -3.07 -8.19 -28.04
CA ARG A 114 -1.83 -8.87 -27.56
C ARG A 114 -0.99 -8.08 -26.54
N ILE A 115 -1.59 -7.16 -25.79
CA ILE A 115 -0.92 -6.50 -24.65
C ILE A 115 -1.17 -7.23 -23.32
N SER A 116 -0.34 -6.92 -22.33
CA SER A 116 -0.51 -7.36 -20.93
C SER A 116 -1.55 -6.51 -20.21
N ILE A 117 -2.29 -7.12 -19.28
CA ILE A 117 -2.99 -6.42 -18.21
C ILE A 117 -2.06 -6.46 -17.00
N ALA A 118 -1.08 -5.55 -16.97
CA ALA A 118 0.03 -5.64 -16.02
C ALA A 118 -0.46 -5.50 -14.57
N ALA A 119 -1.52 -4.71 -14.31
CA ALA A 119 -2.11 -4.64 -12.97
C ALA A 119 -2.55 -6.03 -12.46
N ARG A 120 -3.16 -6.85 -13.33
CA ARG A 120 -3.57 -8.21 -12.98
C ARG A 120 -2.37 -9.12 -12.75
N LEU A 121 -1.37 -9.06 -13.63
CA LEU A 121 -0.14 -9.83 -13.46
C LEU A 121 0.55 -9.53 -12.13
N ILE A 122 0.70 -8.24 -11.77
CA ILE A 122 1.32 -7.86 -10.49
C ILE A 122 0.49 -8.35 -9.30
N ALA A 123 -0.85 -8.23 -9.34
CA ALA A 123 -1.72 -8.75 -8.30
C ALA A 123 -1.57 -10.27 -8.10
N ASP A 124 -1.50 -11.03 -9.21
CA ASP A 124 -1.28 -12.48 -9.17
C ASP A 124 0.11 -12.85 -8.62
N LEU A 125 1.14 -12.08 -8.97
CA LEU A 125 2.50 -12.28 -8.45
C LEU A 125 2.58 -12.03 -6.94
N LEU A 126 1.90 -11.01 -6.42
CA LEU A 126 1.86 -10.73 -4.98
C LEU A 126 1.25 -11.91 -4.20
N ALA A 127 0.12 -12.44 -4.66
CA ALA A 127 -0.50 -13.62 -4.07
C ALA A 127 0.43 -14.84 -4.18
N THR A 128 1.04 -15.04 -5.35
CA THR A 128 1.99 -16.15 -5.60
C THR A 128 3.22 -16.08 -4.70
N ALA A 129 3.74 -14.89 -4.43
CA ALA A 129 4.89 -14.68 -3.53
C ALA A 129 4.53 -14.92 -2.05
N GLY A 130 3.25 -14.88 -1.69
CA GLY A 130 2.78 -15.22 -0.35
C GLY A 130 1.98 -14.13 0.36
N ALA A 131 1.63 -13.03 -0.29
CA ALA A 131 0.69 -12.07 0.29
C ALA A 131 -0.66 -12.76 0.51
N SER A 132 -1.10 -12.82 1.76
CA SER A 132 -2.41 -13.33 2.17
C SER A 132 -3.47 -12.24 2.27
N HIS A 133 -3.04 -10.98 2.28
CA HIS A 133 -3.87 -9.78 2.33
C HIS A 133 -3.12 -8.64 1.64
N VAL A 134 -3.83 -7.71 1.02
CA VAL A 134 -3.25 -6.49 0.44
C VAL A 134 -3.94 -5.27 1.02
N LEU A 135 -3.16 -4.27 1.42
CA LEU A 135 -3.65 -2.95 1.79
C LEU A 135 -3.07 -1.95 0.78
N THR A 136 -3.91 -1.26 0.03
CA THR A 136 -3.46 -0.28 -0.97
C THR A 136 -4.34 0.96 -0.98
N MET A 137 -3.95 1.98 -1.75
CA MET A 137 -4.62 3.27 -1.78
C MET A 137 -4.74 3.79 -3.21
N ALA A 138 -5.83 4.50 -3.49
CA ALA A 138 -6.01 5.32 -4.69
C ALA A 138 -5.71 4.62 -6.03
N LEU A 139 -6.17 3.37 -6.21
CA LEU A 139 -6.09 2.64 -7.47
C LEU A 139 -6.67 3.49 -8.62
N HIS A 140 -6.04 3.45 -9.79
CA HIS A 140 -6.46 4.24 -10.95
C HIS A 140 -7.95 4.02 -11.29
N SER A 141 -8.39 2.77 -11.20
CA SER A 141 -9.70 2.30 -11.61
C SER A 141 -10.24 1.35 -10.54
N PRO A 142 -11.52 1.45 -10.12
CA PRO A 142 -12.11 0.56 -9.11
C PRO A 142 -12.04 -0.92 -9.49
N GLN A 143 -12.04 -1.23 -10.78
CA GLN A 143 -11.98 -2.59 -11.33
C GLN A 143 -10.68 -3.30 -10.97
N VAL A 144 -9.58 -2.57 -10.79
CA VAL A 144 -8.29 -3.11 -10.37
C VAL A 144 -8.40 -3.80 -9.01
N HIS A 145 -9.32 -3.38 -8.15
CA HIS A 145 -9.59 -4.05 -6.88
C HIS A 145 -10.01 -5.52 -7.09
N GLY A 146 -10.75 -5.81 -8.16
CA GLY A 146 -11.16 -7.17 -8.52
C GLY A 146 -10.05 -8.05 -9.09
N PHE A 147 -8.84 -7.52 -9.31
CA PHE A 147 -7.71 -8.32 -9.79
C PHE A 147 -7.01 -9.11 -8.70
N PHE A 148 -7.15 -8.70 -7.45
CA PHE A 148 -6.54 -9.42 -6.34
C PHE A 148 -7.36 -10.65 -5.99
N SER A 149 -6.71 -11.82 -6.00
CA SER A 149 -7.30 -13.09 -5.58
C SER A 149 -7.36 -13.26 -4.06
N VAL A 150 -6.67 -12.39 -3.32
CA VAL A 150 -6.67 -12.34 -1.86
C VAL A 150 -7.44 -11.13 -1.35
N PRO A 151 -7.95 -11.16 -0.10
CA PRO A 151 -8.64 -10.01 0.47
C PRO A 151 -7.79 -8.74 0.36
N THR A 152 -8.42 -7.68 -0.12
CA THR A 152 -7.74 -6.41 -0.41
C THR A 152 -8.54 -5.25 0.15
N ASP A 153 -7.89 -4.43 0.96
CA ASP A 153 -8.42 -3.16 1.44
C ASP A 153 -7.92 -2.02 0.55
N HIS A 154 -8.86 -1.30 -0.07
CA HIS A 154 -8.57 -0.15 -0.91
C HIS A 154 -8.97 1.15 -0.19
N LEU A 155 -7.97 1.84 0.36
CA LEU A 155 -8.19 3.07 1.12
C LEU A 155 -8.37 4.29 0.22
N SER A 156 -9.14 5.25 0.73
CA SER A 156 -9.35 6.56 0.11
C SER A 156 -8.66 7.65 0.92
N SER A 157 -8.07 8.63 0.24
CA SER A 157 -7.50 9.85 0.85
C SER A 157 -8.51 11.00 0.94
N LEU A 158 -9.76 10.77 0.52
CA LEU A 158 -10.81 11.80 0.43
C LEU A 158 -11.01 12.56 1.73
N THR A 159 -11.11 11.86 2.86
CA THR A 159 -11.33 12.47 4.18
C THR A 159 -10.15 13.33 4.60
N ILE A 160 -8.91 12.88 4.37
CA ILE A 160 -7.70 13.67 4.68
C ILE A 160 -7.69 14.98 3.91
N PHE A 161 -7.98 14.96 2.60
CA PHE A 161 -8.07 16.18 1.81
C PHE A 161 -9.22 17.08 2.25
N ALA A 162 -10.40 16.50 2.51
CA ALA A 162 -11.53 17.28 2.98
C ALA A 162 -11.25 17.96 4.32
N ASP A 163 -10.68 17.24 5.29
CA ASP A 163 -10.30 17.77 6.60
C ASP A 163 -9.32 18.94 6.45
N TYR A 164 -8.32 18.83 5.56
CA TYR A 164 -7.36 19.89 5.28
C TYR A 164 -8.03 21.16 4.73
N PHE A 165 -8.98 21.01 3.80
CA PHE A 165 -9.67 22.16 3.20
C PHE A 165 -10.74 22.77 4.10
N ARG A 166 -11.39 22.00 4.98
CA ARG A 166 -12.37 22.55 5.94
C ARG A 166 -11.79 23.60 6.88
N GLY A 167 -10.48 23.59 7.11
CA GLY A 167 -9.78 24.62 7.88
C GLY A 167 -9.50 25.93 7.13
N LYS A 168 -10.00 26.09 5.89
CA LYS A 168 -9.75 27.26 5.03
C LYS A 168 -11.07 27.99 4.71
N ASP A 169 -10.95 29.23 4.24
CA ASP A 169 -12.08 29.94 3.66
C ASP A 169 -12.39 29.36 2.27
N LEU A 170 -13.63 28.90 2.08
CA LEU A 170 -14.12 28.25 0.86
C LEU A 170 -15.33 28.98 0.28
N SER A 171 -15.64 30.21 0.72
CA SER A 171 -16.87 30.92 0.33
C SER A 171 -17.00 31.18 -1.18
N ASP A 172 -15.87 31.35 -1.87
CA ASP A 172 -15.79 31.54 -3.32
C ASP A 172 -14.91 30.46 -3.96
N THR A 173 -15.21 29.19 -3.64
CA THR A 173 -14.44 28.04 -4.13
C THR A 173 -15.31 27.05 -4.89
N VAL A 174 -14.76 26.52 -5.98
CA VAL A 174 -15.33 25.43 -6.77
C VAL A 174 -14.33 24.28 -6.90
N VAL A 175 -14.82 23.05 -6.86
CA VAL A 175 -13.98 21.88 -7.14
C VAL A 175 -13.96 21.62 -8.64
N VAL A 176 -12.77 21.54 -9.22
CA VAL A 176 -12.60 21.29 -10.67
C VAL A 176 -12.13 19.87 -10.91
N SER A 177 -12.85 19.13 -11.75
CA SER A 177 -12.35 17.88 -12.33
C SER A 177 -11.49 18.20 -13.56
N PRO A 178 -10.25 17.70 -13.65
CA PRO A 178 -9.37 17.96 -14.78
C PRO A 178 -9.84 17.29 -16.08
N ASP A 179 -10.61 16.21 -15.97
CA ASP A 179 -11.22 15.48 -17.08
C ASP A 179 -12.45 14.68 -16.59
N ILE A 180 -13.17 14.04 -17.52
CA ILE A 180 -14.35 13.22 -17.23
C ILE A 180 -14.00 11.98 -16.39
N GLY A 181 -12.82 11.40 -16.57
CA GLY A 181 -12.38 10.20 -15.85
C GLY A 181 -12.24 10.42 -14.34
N HIS A 182 -11.93 11.64 -13.93
CA HIS A 182 -11.79 12.04 -12.53
C HIS A 182 -13.04 12.67 -11.91
N ALA A 183 -14.10 12.90 -12.71
CA ALA A 183 -15.29 13.64 -12.29
C ALA A 183 -15.98 13.03 -11.05
N LYS A 184 -15.92 11.70 -10.90
CA LYS A 184 -16.46 11.05 -9.71
C LYS A 184 -15.72 11.47 -8.43
N ARG A 185 -14.38 11.49 -8.44
CA ARG A 185 -13.57 11.88 -7.28
C ARG A 185 -13.75 13.36 -6.93
N ALA A 186 -13.77 14.22 -7.95
CA ALA A 186 -14.03 15.64 -7.77
C ALA A 186 -15.42 15.89 -7.15
N ARG A 187 -16.45 15.17 -7.62
CA ARG A 187 -17.80 15.25 -7.06
C ARG A 187 -17.86 14.77 -5.61
N ASP A 188 -17.18 13.69 -5.28
CA ASP A 188 -17.14 13.16 -3.93
C ASP A 188 -16.48 14.16 -2.96
N LEU A 189 -15.40 14.84 -3.39
CA LEU A 189 -14.76 15.92 -2.62
C LEU A 189 -15.68 17.14 -2.47
N ALA A 190 -16.28 17.61 -3.57
CA ALA A 190 -17.21 18.74 -3.56
C ALA A 190 -18.37 18.49 -2.60
N ARG A 191 -18.98 17.30 -2.66
CA ARG A 191 -20.06 16.90 -1.77
C ARG A 191 -19.62 16.84 -0.30
N THR A 192 -18.41 16.35 -0.05
CA THR A 192 -17.85 16.26 1.32
C THR A 192 -17.54 17.65 1.92
N LEU A 193 -17.26 18.64 1.08
CA LEU A 193 -17.00 20.02 1.46
C LEU A 193 -18.23 20.95 1.37
N GLY A 194 -19.35 20.47 0.82
CA GLY A 194 -20.54 21.30 0.57
C GLY A 194 -20.35 22.33 -0.55
N LEU A 195 -19.48 22.05 -1.52
CA LEU A 195 -19.13 22.94 -2.64
C LEU A 195 -19.76 22.49 -3.96
N HIS A 196 -19.79 23.41 -4.93
CA HIS A 196 -20.10 23.11 -6.32
C HIS A 196 -18.92 22.43 -7.02
N MET A 197 -19.20 21.73 -8.12
CA MET A 197 -18.19 21.10 -8.98
C MET A 197 -18.36 21.52 -10.44
N VAL A 198 -17.23 21.76 -11.11
CA VAL A 198 -17.13 21.90 -12.57
C VAL A 198 -16.25 20.78 -13.12
N ALA A 199 -16.55 20.26 -14.31
CA ALA A 199 -15.69 19.31 -15.01
C ALA A 199 -15.22 19.92 -16.32
N ALA A 200 -13.91 19.84 -16.57
CA ALA A 200 -13.36 20.15 -17.88
C ALA A 200 -13.74 19.05 -18.88
N ASN A 201 -14.08 19.46 -20.10
CA ASN A 201 -14.34 18.58 -21.24
C ASN A 201 -13.03 18.15 -21.90
#